data_AF-X1JSZ2-F1
#
_entry.id   AF-X1JSZ2-F1
#
_cell.length_a   1.000
_cell.length_b   1.000
_cell.length_c   1.000
_cell.angle_alpha   90.00
_cell.angle_beta   90.00
_cell.angle_gamma   90.00
#
_symmetry.space_group_name_H-M   'P 1'
#
loop_
_entity.id
_entity.type
_entity.pdbx_description
1 polymer ?
#
loop_
_entity_poly.entity_id
_entity_poly.type
_entity_poly.pdbx_seq_one_letter_code
_entity_poly.pdbx_strand_id
1 'polypeptide(L)'
;MDINGVEIEDTFCEAFGAVFTRILVTAINEKWVKIASQIATGYGTFTIHCDSEAGIDLFVSANDTPDNRPGAVLMFFKTKKDKMDHVLLNRIGQCILTCPTTACFDALNNSLV
;
A
#
# COMPACT_ATOMS: atom_id res chain seq x y z
N MET A 1 -14.37 -10.34 -28.09
CA MET A 1 -14.30 -8.87 -28.28
C MET A 1 -12.94 -8.54 -28.90
N ASP A 2 -12.75 -7.40 -29.59
CA ASP A 2 -11.44 -6.97 -30.09
C ASP A 2 -11.12 -5.57 -29.57
N ILE A 3 -9.89 -5.37 -29.09
CA ILE A 3 -9.36 -4.06 -28.73
C ILE A 3 -8.02 -3.87 -29.45
N ASN A 4 -7.97 -2.93 -30.40
CA ASN A 4 -6.77 -2.60 -31.16
C ASN A 4 -6.16 -3.82 -31.91
N GLY A 5 -7.00 -4.70 -32.45
CA GLY A 5 -6.57 -5.90 -33.18
C GLY A 5 -6.11 -7.05 -32.28
N VAL A 6 -6.32 -6.95 -30.96
CA VAL A 6 -6.06 -8.02 -29.99
C VAL A 6 -7.38 -8.61 -29.52
N GLU A 7 -7.50 -9.92 -29.66
CA GLU A 7 -8.66 -10.66 -29.17
C GLU A 7 -8.74 -10.60 -27.64
N ILE A 8 -9.92 -10.22 -27.15
CA ILE A 8 -10.31 -10.36 -25.75
C ILE A 8 -11.20 -11.58 -25.64
N GLU A 9 -10.66 -12.61 -24.98
CA GLU A 9 -11.33 -13.86 -24.70
C GLU A 9 -12.62 -13.63 -23.90
N ASP A 10 -13.70 -14.28 -24.30
CA ASP A 10 -14.99 -14.24 -23.59
C ASP A 10 -14.95 -15.19 -22.38
N THR A 11 -14.28 -14.74 -21.34
CA THR A 11 -14.03 -15.47 -20.10
C THR A 11 -14.10 -14.53 -18.90
N PHE A 12 -13.80 -15.02 -17.70
CA PHE A 12 -13.90 -14.26 -16.46
C PHE A 12 -12.66 -14.42 -15.57
N CYS A 13 -12.49 -13.46 -14.65
CA CYS A 13 -11.51 -13.52 -13.56
C CYS A 13 -12.26 -13.79 -12.26
N GLU A 14 -11.97 -14.91 -11.59
CA GLU A 14 -12.53 -15.22 -10.27
C GLU A 14 -11.64 -14.62 -9.17
N ALA A 15 -12.23 -13.73 -8.37
CA ALA A 15 -11.56 -13.09 -7.24
C ALA A 15 -12.04 -13.67 -5.90
N PHE A 16 -11.21 -13.52 -4.87
CA PHE A 16 -11.48 -14.03 -3.53
C PHE A 16 -11.64 -12.89 -2.53
N GLY A 17 -12.44 -13.13 -1.49
CA GLY A 17 -12.54 -12.21 -0.36
C GLY A 17 -11.21 -12.09 0.38
N ALA A 18 -10.79 -10.86 0.66
CA ALA A 18 -9.59 -10.54 1.42
C ALA A 18 -9.91 -9.46 2.48
N VAL A 19 -9.05 -9.38 3.49
CA VAL A 19 -8.99 -8.24 4.39
C VAL A 19 -7.77 -7.40 4.06
N PHE A 20 -7.89 -6.09 4.26
CA PHE A 20 -6.78 -5.19 4.00
C PHE A 20 -6.71 -4.07 5.04
N THR A 21 -5.55 -3.42 5.08
CA THR A 21 -5.36 -2.14 5.77
C THR A 21 -4.75 -1.16 4.79
N ARG A 22 -5.05 0.12 4.97
CA ARG A 22 -4.58 1.22 4.14
C ARG A 22 -4.01 2.31 5.04
N ILE A 23 -2.76 2.68 4.82
CA ILE A 23 -2.05 3.71 5.58
C ILE A 23 -1.53 4.80 4.66
N LEU A 24 -1.45 6.03 5.15
CA LEU A 24 -0.77 7.13 4.47
C LEU A 24 0.60 7.35 5.12
N VAL A 25 1.65 7.30 4.32
CA VAL A 25 3.01 7.64 4.74
C VAL A 25 3.42 8.95 4.11
N THR A 26 3.77 9.94 4.92
CA THR A 26 4.28 11.24 4.45
C THR A 26 5.75 11.39 4.79
N ALA A 27 6.48 12.21 4.03
CA ALA A 27 7.89 12.51 4.29
C ALA A 27 8.24 13.93 3.82
N ILE A 28 9.44 14.43 4.14
CA ILE A 28 9.84 15.81 3.77
C ILE A 28 9.85 16.08 2.26
N ASN A 29 9.99 15.04 1.43
CA ASN A 29 9.96 15.14 -0.03
C ASN A 29 9.60 13.78 -0.67
N GLU A 30 9.29 13.80 -1.97
CA GLU A 30 8.91 12.60 -2.74
C GLU A 30 9.98 11.50 -2.74
N LYS A 31 11.27 11.86 -2.64
CA LYS A 31 12.36 10.87 -2.61
C LYS A 31 12.20 9.97 -1.39
N TRP A 32 11.99 10.54 -0.21
CA TRP A 32 11.80 9.78 1.02
C TRP A 32 10.48 9.02 1.05
N VAL A 33 9.41 9.61 0.50
CA VAL A 33 8.13 8.91 0.30
C VAL A 33 8.34 7.63 -0.53
N LYS A 34 9.01 7.74 -1.69
CA LYS A 34 9.26 6.58 -2.57
C LYS A 34 10.09 5.50 -1.88
N ILE A 35 11.16 5.87 -1.18
CA ILE A 35 12.00 4.93 -0.42
C ILE A 35 11.20 4.21 0.66
N ALA A 36 10.48 4.96 1.50
CA ALA A 36 9.67 4.38 2.59
C ALA A 36 8.61 3.42 2.04
N SER A 37 7.93 3.84 0.97
CA SER A 37 6.87 3.06 0.31
C SER A 37 7.41 1.75 -0.25
N GLN A 38 8.49 1.79 -1.03
CA GLN A 38 9.09 0.61 -1.65
C GLN A 38 9.60 -0.39 -0.62
N ILE A 39 10.25 0.08 0.45
CA ILE A 39 10.78 -0.80 1.50
C ILE A 39 9.61 -1.43 2.29
N ALA A 40 8.61 -0.63 2.66
CA ALA A 40 7.46 -1.12 3.42
C ALA A 40 6.62 -2.15 2.64
N THR A 41 6.50 -2.00 1.32
CA THR A 41 5.71 -2.93 0.48
C THR A 41 6.55 -4.05 -0.16
N GLY A 42 7.87 -4.09 0.05
CA GLY A 42 8.73 -5.18 -0.44
C GLY A 42 8.43 -6.52 0.23
N TYR A 43 8.91 -7.66 -0.27
CA TYR A 43 8.57 -8.99 0.29
C TYR A 43 7.06 -9.15 0.57
N GLY A 44 6.23 -8.73 -0.39
CA GLY A 44 4.79 -8.61 -0.23
C GLY A 44 4.03 -9.07 -1.47
N THR A 45 4.53 -10.09 -2.16
CA THR A 45 3.98 -10.48 -3.47
C THR A 45 2.83 -11.47 -3.40
N PHE A 46 2.88 -12.42 -2.47
CA PHE A 46 1.84 -13.44 -2.34
C PHE A 46 1.82 -14.08 -0.96
N THR A 47 0.65 -14.21 -0.34
CA THR A 47 0.52 -14.65 1.05
C THR A 47 0.88 -16.12 1.31
N ILE A 48 1.18 -16.92 0.26
CA ILE A 48 1.66 -18.30 0.46
C ILE A 48 3.02 -18.31 1.15
N HIS A 49 3.93 -17.40 0.77
CA HIS A 49 5.28 -17.32 1.35
C HIS A 49 5.68 -15.94 1.87
N CYS A 50 4.92 -14.88 1.57
CA CYS A 50 5.07 -13.58 2.21
C CYS A 50 4.14 -13.47 3.42
N ASP A 51 4.45 -12.57 4.37
CA ASP A 51 3.61 -12.33 5.55
C ASP A 51 2.27 -11.65 5.21
N SER A 52 2.24 -10.95 4.06
CA SER A 52 1.14 -10.20 3.47
C SER A 52 1.37 -10.03 1.97
N GLU A 53 0.31 -9.67 1.26
CA GLU A 53 0.42 -9.00 -0.03
C GLU A 53 0.45 -7.48 0.22
N ALA A 54 1.33 -6.74 -0.42
CA ALA A 54 1.49 -5.31 -0.14
C ALA A 54 1.79 -4.52 -1.42
N GLY A 55 1.27 -3.30 -1.49
CA GLY A 55 1.40 -2.46 -2.67
C GLY A 55 1.30 -0.98 -2.36
N ILE A 56 1.88 -0.18 -3.25
CA ILE A 56 1.67 1.27 -3.29
C ILE A 56 0.37 1.48 -4.07
N ASP A 57 -0.60 2.13 -3.44
CA ASP A 57 -1.91 2.47 -4.03
C ASP A 57 -1.78 3.72 -4.90
N LEU A 58 -1.42 4.86 -4.28
CA LEU A 58 -1.12 6.10 -5.00
C LEU A 58 -0.14 7.01 -4.26
N PHE A 59 0.46 7.94 -5.01
CA PHE A 59 1.19 9.08 -4.45
C PHE A 59 0.23 10.27 -4.25
N VAL A 60 0.40 10.98 -3.15
CA VAL A 60 -0.50 12.05 -2.68
C VAL A 60 0.27 13.37 -2.60
N SER A 61 -0.35 14.43 -3.13
CA SER A 61 0.19 15.79 -3.02
C SER A 61 0.22 16.27 -1.58
N ALA A 62 1.15 17.15 -1.25
CA ALA A 62 1.23 17.76 0.08
C ALA A 62 -0.07 18.43 0.51
N ASN A 63 -0.84 19.01 -0.42
CA ASN A 63 -2.08 19.72 -0.09
C ASN A 63 -3.20 18.80 0.41
N ASP A 64 -3.09 17.49 0.14
CA ASP A 64 -4.11 16.50 0.45
C ASP A 64 -3.73 15.64 1.66
N THR A 65 -2.61 15.95 2.32
CA THR A 65 -2.14 15.20 3.50
C THR A 65 -2.35 15.98 4.81
N PRO A 66 -2.55 15.28 5.95
CA PRO A 66 -2.84 15.93 7.24
C PRO A 66 -1.74 16.86 7.76
N ASP A 67 -0.51 16.67 7.30
CA ASP A 67 0.67 17.39 7.77
C ASP A 67 1.32 18.27 6.68
N ASN A 68 0.64 18.48 5.55
CA ASN A 68 1.10 19.30 4.43
C ASN A 68 2.44 18.86 3.82
N ARG A 69 2.66 17.55 3.76
CA ARG A 69 3.86 16.95 3.18
C ARG A 69 3.51 15.92 2.10
N PRO A 70 4.33 15.73 1.07
CA PRO A 70 4.05 14.72 0.07
C PRO A 70 3.94 13.34 0.73
N GLY A 71 3.06 12.50 0.20
CA GLY A 71 2.81 11.18 0.78
C GLY A 71 2.54 10.10 -0.24
N ALA A 72 2.40 8.88 0.25
CA ALA A 72 1.93 7.73 -0.50
C ALA A 72 1.00 6.90 0.35
N VAL A 73 -0.05 6.39 -0.28
CA VAL A 73 -0.95 5.44 0.34
C VAL A 73 -0.44 4.02 0.06
N LEU A 74 -0.32 3.23 1.12
CA LEU A 74 0.15 1.86 1.07
C LEU A 74 -0.96 0.93 1.53
N MET A 75 -1.10 -0.20 0.86
CA MET A 75 -2.09 -1.23 1.18
C MET A 75 -1.39 -2.54 1.55
N PHE A 76 -1.96 -3.24 2.51
CA PHE A 76 -1.52 -4.56 2.97
C PHE A 76 -2.71 -5.49 3.04
N PHE A 77 -2.63 -6.65 2.42
CA PHE A 77 -3.70 -7.62 2.22
C PHE A 77 -3.36 -8.97 2.83
N LYS A 78 -4.40 -9.64 3.32
CA LYS A 78 -4.37 -11.05 3.75
C LYS A 78 -5.72 -11.70 3.45
N THR A 79 -5.74 -13.02 3.31
CA THR A 79 -6.99 -13.78 3.18
C THR A 79 -7.86 -13.73 4.44
N LYS A 80 -7.23 -13.56 5.61
CA LYS A 80 -7.88 -13.56 6.93
C LYS A 80 -7.25 -12.47 7.82
N LYS A 81 -8.02 -12.00 8.80
CA LYS A 81 -7.61 -10.91 9.72
C LYS A 81 -6.53 -11.32 10.72
N ASP A 82 -6.25 -12.61 10.86
CA ASP A 82 -5.23 -13.09 11.79
C ASP A 82 -3.86 -12.49 11.48
N LYS A 83 -3.18 -12.02 12.52
CA LYS A 83 -1.83 -11.45 12.44
C LYS A 83 -1.68 -10.25 11.49
N MET A 84 -2.76 -9.63 11.03
CA MET A 84 -2.67 -8.40 10.23
C MET A 84 -2.05 -7.26 11.06
N ASP A 85 -2.39 -7.19 12.34
CA ASP A 85 -1.76 -6.31 13.32
C ASP A 85 -0.24 -6.52 13.41
N HIS A 86 0.22 -7.77 13.45
CA HIS A 86 1.65 -8.10 13.45
C HIS A 86 2.36 -7.69 12.15
N VAL A 87 1.71 -7.87 10.99
CA VAL A 87 2.22 -7.36 9.71
C VAL A 87 2.41 -5.85 9.82
N LEU A 88 1.36 -5.10 10.18
CA LEU A 88 1.44 -3.64 10.26
C LEU A 88 2.49 -3.17 11.27
N LEU A 89 2.56 -3.79 12.45
CA LEU A 89 3.54 -3.43 13.47
C LEU A 89 4.98 -3.62 12.97
N ASN A 90 5.25 -4.73 12.28
CA ASN A 90 6.57 -5.00 11.72
C ASN A 90 6.88 -4.04 10.56
N ARG A 91 5.94 -3.85 9.62
CA ARG A 91 6.12 -3.00 8.44
C ARG A 91 6.31 -1.53 8.84
N ILE A 92 5.45 -1.00 9.71
CA ILE A 92 5.55 0.37 10.20
C ILE A 92 6.79 0.51 11.09
N GLY A 93 7.00 -0.40 12.04
CA GLY A 93 8.10 -0.31 13.00
C GLY A 93 9.49 -0.47 12.39
N GLN A 94 9.64 -1.29 11.34
CA GLN A 94 10.94 -1.63 10.77
C GLN A 94 11.23 -0.96 9.42
N CYS A 95 10.20 -0.45 8.73
CA CYS A 95 10.38 0.20 7.42
C CYS A 95 9.97 1.67 7.42
N ILE A 96 8.92 2.05 8.17
CA ILE A 96 8.45 3.44 8.19
C ILE A 96 9.16 4.23 9.29
N LEU A 97 9.07 3.78 10.55
CA LEU A 97 9.68 4.45 11.71
C LEU A 97 11.19 4.65 11.57
N THR A 98 11.86 3.72 10.89
CA THR A 98 13.31 3.74 10.65
C THR A 98 13.71 4.59 9.44
N CYS A 99 12.75 4.93 8.57
CA CYS A 99 13.01 5.72 7.37
C CYS A 99 13.01 7.22 7.72
N PRO A 100 14.00 8.01 7.23
CA PRO A 100 14.10 9.41 7.57
C PRO A 100 12.84 10.22 7.28
N THR A 101 12.49 11.07 8.24
CA THR A 101 11.43 12.09 8.14
C THR A 101 10.00 11.56 8.04
N THR A 102 9.76 10.26 8.12
CA THR A 102 8.43 9.72 7.88
C THR A 102 7.42 10.07 8.98
N ALA A 103 6.16 10.20 8.60
CA ALA A 103 5.01 10.05 9.51
C ALA A 103 4.03 9.04 8.90
N CYS A 104 3.22 8.41 9.74
CA CYS A 104 2.25 7.39 9.34
C CYS A 104 0.87 7.75 9.89
N PHE A 105 -0.14 7.73 9.02
CA PHE A 105 -1.53 8.05 9.33
C PHE A 105 -2.45 6.94 8.85
N ASP A 106 -3.65 6.87 9.43
CA ASP A 106 -4.72 6.03 8.90
C ASP A 106 -5.22 6.60 7.56
N ALA A 107 -5.48 5.72 6.60
CA ALA A 107 -6.04 6.05 5.30
C ALA A 107 -7.15 5.08 4.87
N LEU A 108 -7.73 4.30 5.79
CA LEU A 108 -8.76 3.31 5.46
C LEU A 108 -10.06 3.98 4.96
N ASN A 109 -10.50 5.03 5.65
CA ASN A 109 -11.78 5.70 5.35
C ASN A 109 -11.61 6.99 4.52
N ASN A 110 -10.38 7.40 4.24
CA ASN A 110 -10.11 8.64 3.52
C ASN A 110 -10.11 8.39 2.01
N SER A 111 -11.04 9.04 1.30
CA SER A 111 -10.89 9.23 -0.15
C SER A 111 -9.83 10.33 -0.33
N LEU A 112 -8.64 9.94 -0.78
CA LEU A 112 -7.48 10.84 -0.97
C LEU A 112 -7.28 11.18 -2.45
N VAL A 113 -8.39 11.20 -3.21
CA VAL A 113 -8.49 11.55 -4.63
C VAL A 113 -9.75 12.39 -4.85
#